data_AF-A0A1T5FR81-F1
#
_entry.id   AF-A0A1T5FR81-F1
#
_cell.length_a   1.000
_cell.length_b   1.000
_cell.length_c   1.000
_cell.angle_alpha   90.00
_cell.angle_beta   90.00
_cell.angle_gamma   90.00
#
_symmetry.space_group_name_H-M   'P 1'
#
loop_
_entity.id
_entity.type
_entity.pdbx_description
1 polymer ?
#
loop_
_entity_poly.entity_id
_entity_poly.type
_entity_poly.pdbx_seq_one_letter_code
_entity_poly.pdbx_strand_id
1 'polypeptide(L)'
;MGVAEWKKSNEIYDWMKSVAFAGDNVPKIELKKVFYKYKKLDVLVIKQSCSVPFYIDKNYMGVNPFQIYTRVGDTNTPKNTQASYADVERLWGYHRSRNNNQ
;
A
#
# COMPACT_ATOMS: atom_id res chain seq x y z
N MET A 1 30.20 -10.34 11.64
CA MET A 1 29.08 -10.39 10.67
C MET A 1 27.80 -10.06 11.42
N GLY A 2 27.24 -8.87 11.24
CA GLY A 2 25.98 -8.49 11.89
C GLY A 2 24.82 -9.23 11.23
N VAL A 3 24.15 -10.11 11.96
CA VAL A 3 22.89 -10.70 11.49
C VAL A 3 21.86 -9.57 11.49
N ALA A 4 21.26 -9.28 10.33
CA ALA A 4 20.20 -8.29 10.23
C ALA A 4 19.10 -8.60 11.28
N GLU A 5 18.76 -7.60 12.08
CA GLU A 5 17.67 -7.70 13.04
C GLU A 5 16.31 -7.55 12.34
N TRP A 6 15.27 -8.06 12.98
CA TRP A 6 13.91 -7.87 12.51
C TRP A 6 13.53 -6.39 12.59
N LYS A 7 12.82 -5.86 11.59
CA LYS A 7 12.24 -4.53 11.74
C LYS A 7 11.25 -4.51 12.91
N LYS A 8 11.26 -3.40 13.67
CA LYS A 8 10.29 -3.19 14.74
C LYS A 8 8.94 -2.89 14.10
N SER A 9 7.92 -3.67 14.44
CA SER A 9 6.58 -3.53 13.87
C SER A 9 5.99 -2.15 14.12
N ASN A 10 6.20 -1.61 15.31
CA ASN A 10 5.66 -0.32 15.73
C ASN A 10 6.14 0.82 14.82
N GLU A 11 7.42 0.82 14.40
CA GLU A 11 7.96 1.85 13.50
C GLU A 11 7.20 1.91 12.17
N ILE A 12 6.78 0.75 11.63
CA ILE A 12 6.03 0.68 10.37
C ILE A 12 4.56 1.10 10.58
N TYR A 13 3.94 0.71 11.69
CA TYR A 13 2.57 1.14 12.01
C TYR A 13 2.50 2.66 12.27
N ASP A 14 3.48 3.21 12.97
CA ASP A 14 3.57 4.64 13.24
C ASP A 14 3.86 5.41 11.95
N TRP A 15 4.72 4.88 11.09
CA TRP A 15 4.92 5.41 9.74
C TRP A 15 3.62 5.45 8.93
N MET A 16 2.85 4.36 8.89
CA MET A 16 1.56 4.33 8.18
C MET A 16 0.57 5.40 8.68
N LYS A 17 0.56 5.67 9.99
CA LYS A 17 -0.26 6.74 10.59
C LYS A 17 0.26 8.15 10.28
N SER A 18 1.57 8.30 10.08
CA SER A 18 2.18 9.58 9.74
C SER A 18 1.88 10.04 8.30
N VAL A 19 1.54 9.09 7.41
CA VAL A 19 1.18 9.39 6.03
C VAL A 19 -0.25 9.89 5.98
N ALA A 20 -0.43 11.06 5.36
CA ALA A 20 -1.73 11.69 5.27
C ALA A 20 -2.53 11.06 4.11
N PHE A 21 -3.29 10.01 4.44
CA PHE A 21 -4.19 9.34 3.51
C PHE A 21 -5.49 10.15 3.38
N ALA A 22 -6.03 10.20 2.17
CA ALA A 22 -7.26 10.93 1.90
C ALA A 22 -8.43 10.38 2.75
N GLY A 23 -9.11 11.29 3.47
CA GLY A 23 -10.25 10.96 4.34
C GLY A 23 -9.87 10.07 5.52
N ASP A 24 -8.63 10.14 6.00
CA ASP A 24 -8.07 9.29 7.07
C ASP A 24 -8.23 7.78 6.81
N ASN A 25 -8.40 7.41 5.55
CA ASN A 25 -8.62 6.03 5.12
C ASN A 25 -7.28 5.31 4.96
N VAL A 26 -6.68 4.94 6.11
CA VAL A 26 -5.39 4.25 6.16
C VAL A 26 -5.55 2.76 5.78
N PRO A 27 -4.74 2.21 4.86
CA PRO A 27 -4.76 0.79 4.55
C PRO A 27 -4.47 -0.08 5.78
N LYS A 28 -5.27 -1.12 5.98
CA LYS A 28 -4.99 -2.14 7.01
C LYS A 28 -3.80 -2.98 6.57
N ILE A 29 -2.77 -3.04 7.40
CA ILE A 29 -1.55 -3.81 7.15
C ILE A 29 -1.31 -4.87 8.23
N GLU A 30 -0.57 -5.90 7.88
CA GLU A 30 -0.05 -6.93 8.79
C GLU A 30 1.42 -7.17 8.47
N LEU A 31 2.26 -7.30 9.50
CA LEU A 31 3.68 -7.64 9.36
C LEU A 31 3.91 -9.08 9.78
N LYS A 32 4.48 -9.86 8.87
CA LYS A 32 4.85 -11.27 9.11
C LYS A 32 6.35 -11.44 9.06
N LYS A 33 6.88 -12.20 10.02
CA LYS A 33 8.30 -12.58 10.07
C LYS A 33 8.43 -14.00 9.55
N VAL A 34 9.20 -14.17 8.49
CA VAL A 34 9.40 -15.47 7.84
C VAL A 34 10.88 -15.82 7.85
N PHE A 35 11.22 -17.01 8.31
CA PHE A 35 12.55 -17.58 8.14
C PHE A 35 12.54 -18.51 6.93
N TYR A 36 13.41 -18.25 5.96
CA TYR A 36 13.53 -19.08 4.77
C TYR A 36 15.00 -19.21 4.34
N LYS A 37 15.48 -20.45 4.16
CA LYS A 37 16.87 -20.77 3.75
C LYS A 37 17.91 -19.97 4.54
N TYR A 38 17.81 -19.99 5.87
CA TYR A 38 18.71 -19.28 6.80
C TYR A 38 18.69 -17.74 6.67
N LYS A 39 17.70 -17.17 6.00
CA LYS A 39 17.48 -15.73 5.90
C LYS A 39 16.21 -15.31 6.63
N LYS A 40 16.28 -14.12 7.24
CA LYS A 40 15.13 -13.42 7.83
C LYS A 40 14.44 -12.58 6.77
N LEU A 41 13.12 -12.68 6.64
CA LEU A 41 12.29 -11.93 5.71
C LEU A 41 11.15 -11.23 6.47
N ASP A 42 11.13 -9.91 6.46
CA ASP A 42 10.01 -9.11 6.93
C ASP A 42 9.01 -8.92 5.77
N VAL A 43 7.81 -9.46 5.92
CA VAL A 43 6.76 -9.44 4.90
C VAL A 43 5.65 -8.48 5.33
N LEU A 44 5.47 -7.40 4.57
CA LEU A 44 4.34 -6.48 4.72
C LEU A 44 3.15 -6.96 3.87
N VAL A 45 2.06 -7.28 4.53
CA VAL A 45 0.80 -7.71 3.90
C VAL A 45 -0.20 -6.57 3.98
N ILE A 46 -0.63 -6.06 2.83
CA ILE A 46 -1.74 -5.11 2.74
C ILE A 46 -3.03 -5.92 2.65
N LYS A 47 -3.94 -5.72 3.60
CA LYS A 47 -5.22 -6.44 3.63
C LYS A 47 -6.14 -5.94 2.53
N GLN A 48 -6.91 -6.85 1.95
CA GLN A 48 -7.97 -6.49 1.03
C GLN A 48 -8.96 -5.54 1.73
N SER A 49 -9.37 -4.49 1.03
CA SER A 49 -10.30 -3.50 1.53
C SER A 49 -11.34 -3.16 0.47
N CYS A 50 -12.54 -2.80 0.94
CA CYS A 50 -13.57 -2.18 0.14
C CYS A 50 -13.32 -0.68 -0.03
N SER A 51 -12.50 -0.05 0.82
CA SER A 51 -12.23 1.39 0.82
C SER A 51 -11.21 1.85 -0.24
N VAL A 52 -10.99 1.08 -1.31
CA VAL A 52 -10.10 1.48 -2.41
C VAL A 52 -10.80 2.51 -3.32
N PRO A 53 -10.07 3.44 -3.97
CA PRO A 53 -8.62 3.61 -3.95
C PRO A 53 -8.08 4.24 -2.66
N PHE A 54 -6.87 3.83 -2.30
CA PHE A 54 -6.05 4.52 -1.32
C PHE A 54 -5.11 5.50 -2.03
N TYR A 55 -5.13 6.75 -1.60
CA TYR A 55 -4.23 7.79 -2.10
C TYR A 55 -3.96 8.79 -0.98
N ILE A 56 -2.90 9.58 -1.14
CA ILE A 56 -2.48 10.57 -0.15
C ILE A 56 -3.04 11.96 -0.49
N ASP A 57 -3.33 12.77 0.52
CA ASP A 57 -3.84 14.14 0.37
C ASP A 57 -2.71 15.19 0.36
N LYS A 58 -1.53 14.82 0.84
CA LYS A 58 -0.33 15.65 0.91
C LYS A 58 0.84 14.93 0.25
N ASN A 59 1.74 15.71 -0.35
CA ASN A 59 2.97 15.15 -0.91
C ASN A 59 3.75 14.42 0.20
N TYR A 60 4.17 13.20 -0.08
CA TYR A 60 4.98 12.43 0.84
C TYR A 60 6.20 11.86 0.12
N MET A 61 7.40 12.28 0.53
CA MET A 61 8.66 11.82 -0.05
C MET A 61 8.67 11.92 -1.58
N GLY A 62 7.99 12.90 -2.20
CA GLY A 62 7.90 13.08 -3.64
C GLY A 62 6.84 12.22 -4.34
N VAL A 63 6.00 11.48 -3.61
CA VAL A 63 4.75 10.91 -4.12
C VAL A 63 3.73 12.03 -4.14
N ASN A 64 3.09 12.24 -5.28
CA ASN A 64 2.19 13.38 -5.44
C ASN A 64 0.83 13.11 -4.78
N PRO A 65 0.22 14.14 -4.18
CA PRO A 65 -1.12 14.03 -3.64
C PRO A 65 -2.15 13.83 -4.75
N PHE A 66 -3.27 13.19 -4.41
CA PHE A 66 -4.43 12.98 -5.29
C PHE A 66 -4.17 12.16 -6.56
N GLN A 67 -3.01 11.49 -6.66
CA GLN A 67 -2.69 10.58 -7.77
C GLN A 67 -2.95 9.13 -7.37
N ILE A 68 -3.49 8.37 -8.33
CA ILE A 68 -3.68 6.92 -8.19
C ILE A 68 -2.48 6.21 -8.81
N TYR A 69 -1.87 5.33 -8.04
CA TYR A 69 -0.78 4.47 -8.47
C TYR A 69 -1.27 3.03 -8.48
N THR A 70 -1.01 2.31 -9.56
CA THR A 70 -1.38 0.90 -9.71
C THR A 70 -0.16 0.07 -10.04
N ARG A 71 -0.22 -1.22 -9.71
CA ARG A 71 0.78 -2.21 -10.14
C ARG A 71 0.20 -3.04 -11.28
N VAL A 72 0.89 -3.10 -12.40
CA VAL A 72 0.55 -3.95 -13.55
C VAL A 72 1.69 -4.93 -13.76
N GLY A 73 1.44 -6.21 -13.49
CA GLY A 73 2.49 -7.22 -13.42
C GLY A 73 3.52 -6.88 -12.35
N ASP A 74 4.77 -6.68 -12.76
CA ASP A 74 5.88 -6.34 -11.86
C ASP A 74 6.20 -4.85 -11.77
N THR A 75 5.49 -4.02 -12.52
CA THR A 75 5.77 -2.59 -12.64
C THR A 75 4.73 -1.76 -11.90
N ASN A 76 5.20 -0.78 -11.12
CA ASN A 76 4.34 0.23 -10.51
C ASN A 76 4.24 1.46 -11.42
N THR A 77 3.13 2.20 -11.35
CA THR A 77 3.03 3.55 -11.93
C THR A 77 4.21 4.42 -11.48
N PRO A 78 4.94 5.07 -12.41
CA PRO A 78 6.02 5.99 -12.06
C PRO A 78 5.56 7.09 -11.11
N LYS A 79 6.43 7.49 -10.19
CA LYS A 79 6.11 8.43 -9.10
C LYS A 79 5.63 9.80 -9.58
N ASN A 80 6.11 10.23 -10.74
CA ASN A 80 5.78 11.50 -11.39
C ASN A 80 4.59 11.40 -12.36
N THR A 81 3.94 10.24 -12.45
CA THR A 81 2.78 10.01 -13.32
C THR A 81 1.61 9.42 -12.53
N GLN A 82 0.52 9.15 -13.23
CA GLN A 82 -0.70 8.56 -12.68
C GLN A 82 -1.09 7.32 -13.46
N ALA A 83 -1.83 6.42 -12.82
CA ALA A 83 -2.41 5.25 -13.46
C ALA A 83 -3.29 5.64 -14.66
N SER A 84 -3.36 4.75 -15.65
CA SER A 84 -4.22 4.96 -16.81
C SER A 84 -5.69 5.05 -16.40
N TYR A 85 -6.51 5.74 -17.19
CA TYR A 85 -7.95 5.81 -16.94
C TYR A 85 -8.57 4.41 -16.81
N ALA A 86 -8.18 3.48 -17.68
CA ALA A 86 -8.68 2.10 -17.65
C ALA A 86 -8.30 1.35 -16.36
N ASP A 87 -7.09 1.56 -15.84
CA ASP A 87 -6.66 0.96 -14.57
C ASP A 87 -7.42 1.54 -13.38
N VAL A 88 -7.65 2.85 -13.38
CA VAL A 88 -8.46 3.53 -12.36
C VAL A 88 -9.90 3.03 -12.41
N GLU A 89 -10.50 2.94 -13.58
CA GLU A 89 -11.87 2.45 -13.78
C GLU A 89 -12.02 0.99 -13.31
N ARG A 90 -11.07 0.13 -13.68
CA ARG A 90 -11.00 -1.25 -13.18
C ARG A 90 -10.91 -1.33 -11.65
N LEU A 91 -10.11 -0.46 -11.04
CA LEU A 91 -9.99 -0.39 -9.58
C LEU A 91 -11.33 0.00 -8.93
N TRP A 92 -12.05 0.97 -9.50
CA TRP A 92 -13.42 1.30 -9.07
C TRP A 92 -14.41 0.17 -9.34
N GLY A 93 -14.22 -0.62 -10.40
CA GLY A 93 -14.94 -1.87 -10.64
C GLY A 93 -14.84 -2.82 -9.45
N TYR A 94 -13.62 -3.05 -8.92
CA TYR A 94 -13.42 -3.87 -7.72
C TYR A 94 -14.03 -3.27 -6.46
N HIS A 95 -13.95 -1.94 -6.29
CA HIS A 95 -14.61 -1.25 -5.18
C HIS A 95 -16.11 -1.56 -5.15
N ARG A 96 -16.78 -1.33 -6.29
CA ARG A 96 -18.22 -1.52 -6.45
C ARG A 96 -18.64 -2.98 -6.24
N SER A 97 -17.94 -3.92 -6.88
CA SER A 97 -18.30 -5.34 -6.76
C SER A 97 -18.13 -5.89 -5.34
N ARG A 98 -17.16 -5.37 -4.58
CA ARG A 98 -16.95 -5.78 -3.18
C ARG A 98 -18.00 -5.22 -2.24
N ASN A 99 -18.44 -3.98 -2.44
CA ASN A 99 -19.51 -3.39 -1.63
C ASN A 99 -20.86 -4.09 -1.85
N ASN A 100 -21.11 -4.62 -3.05
CA ASN A 100 -22.35 -5.34 -3.36
C ASN A 100 -22.41 -6.76 -2.78
N ASN A 101 -21.28 -7.30 -2.30
CA ASN A 101 -21.16 -8.66 -1.75
C ASN A 101 -21.02 -8.68 -0.22
N GLN A 102 -21.34 -7.57 0.45
CA GLN A 102 -21.42 -7.45 1.92
C GLN A 102 -22.87 -7.28 2.36
#